data_AF-A0A2N3E826-F1
#
_entry.id   AF-A0A2N3E826-F1
#
_cell.length_a   1.000
_cell.length_b   1.000
_cell.length_c   1.000
_cell.angle_alpha   90.00
_cell.angle_beta   90.00
_cell.angle_gamma   90.00
#
_symmetry.space_group_name_H-M   'P 1'
#
loop_
_entity.id
_entity.type
_entity.pdbx_description
1 polymer ?
#
loop_
_entity_poly.entity_id
_entity_poly.type
_entity_poly.pdbx_seq_one_letter_code
_entity_poly.pdbx_strand_id
1 'polypeptide(L)'
;MPKAVRLYVAYVDAVNRWVGRIAMYLVFVMMGILFYSTLSKQFTLPALWTLDMAQFVMVAYYLLGGGYSMQLGGHVRMDLLYGGWSDMRKAWFDAFTVLLLIFY
;
A
#
# COMPACT_ATOMS: atom_id res chain seq x y z
N MET A 1 21.20 -5.91 -18.96
CA MET A 1 19.80 -5.45 -19.05
C MET A 1 19.65 -4.38 -20.14
N PRO A 2 18.69 -4.54 -21.06
CA PRO A 2 18.40 -3.57 -22.12
C PRO A 2 18.09 -2.18 -21.54
N LYS A 3 18.43 -1.10 -22.27
CA LYS A 3 18.18 0.28 -21.84
C LYS A 3 16.70 0.54 -21.55
N ALA A 4 15.81 -0.03 -22.36
CA ALA A 4 14.35 0.11 -22.21
C ALA A 4 13.85 -0.43 -20.86
N VAL A 5 14.32 -1.62 -20.45
CA VAL A 5 13.94 -2.24 -19.17
C VAL A 5 14.38 -1.39 -17.98
N ARG A 6 15.58 -0.80 -18.07
CA ARG A 6 16.12 0.06 -17.02
C ARG A 6 15.32 1.35 -16.87
N LEU A 7 14.91 1.95 -17.99
CA LEU A 7 14.09 3.15 -18.01
C LEU A 7 12.69 2.87 -17.44
N TYR A 8 12.10 1.73 -17.81
CA TYR A 8 10.80 1.31 -17.29
C TYR A 8 10.82 1.18 -15.76
N VAL A 9 11.80 0.44 -15.21
CA VAL A 9 11.94 0.28 -13.76
C VAL A 9 12.13 1.62 -13.07
N ALA A 10 13.00 2.50 -13.61
CA ALA A 10 13.24 3.83 -13.03
C ALA A 10 11.98 4.71 -13.02
N TYR A 11 11.14 4.62 -14.06
CA TYR A 11 9.89 5.34 -14.14
C TYR A 11 8.86 4.83 -13.11
N VAL A 12 8.65 3.51 -13.07
CA VAL A 12 7.77 2.88 -12.07
C VAL A 12 8.23 3.23 -10.66
N ASP A 13 9.55 3.22 -10.43
CA ASP A 13 10.09 3.55 -9.12
C ASP A 13 9.83 5.00 -8.71
N ALA A 14 9.97 5.93 -9.66
CA ALA A 14 9.70 7.35 -9.45
C ALA A 14 8.21 7.60 -9.15
N VAL A 15 7.31 6.94 -9.89
CA VAL A 15 5.86 7.04 -9.68
C VAL A 15 5.47 6.52 -8.31
N ASN A 16 5.92 5.31 -7.94
CA ASN A 16 5.64 4.72 -6.63
C ASN A 16 6.17 5.58 -5.47
N ARG A 17 7.33 6.21 -5.64
CA ARG A 17 7.89 7.13 -4.63
C ARG A 17 7.06 8.40 -4.44
N TRP A 18 6.47 8.92 -5.51
CA TRP A 18 5.59 10.08 -5.46
C TRP A 18 4.23 9.73 -4.87
N VAL A 19 3.59 8.69 -5.41
CA VAL A 19 2.28 8.20 -4.97
C VAL A 19 2.35 7.79 -3.50
N GLY A 20 3.37 7.03 -3.10
CA GLY A 20 3.56 6.60 -1.72
C GLY A 20 3.69 7.76 -0.74
N ARG A 21 4.47 8.78 -1.08
CA ARG A 21 4.61 9.97 -0.22
C ARG A 21 3.31 10.74 -0.04
N ILE A 22 2.51 10.84 -1.09
CA ILE A 22 1.17 11.46 -1.01
C ILE A 22 0.24 10.57 -0.18
N ALA A 23 0.27 9.25 -0.42
CA ALA A 23 -0.56 8.27 0.28
C ALA A 23 -0.31 8.27 1.80
N MET A 24 0.93 8.54 2.27
CA MET A 24 1.21 8.66 3.71
C MET A 24 0.29 9.67 4.42
N TYR A 25 -0.11 10.74 3.74
CA TYR A 25 -0.99 11.75 4.33
C TYR A 25 -2.46 11.33 4.45
N LEU A 26 -2.88 10.25 3.76
CA LEU A 26 -4.25 9.73 3.88
C LEU A 26 -4.55 9.23 5.30
N VAL A 27 -3.52 8.90 6.10
CA VAL A 27 -3.73 8.55 7.52
C VAL A 27 -4.34 9.72 8.30
N PHE A 28 -3.94 10.96 8.00
CA PHE A 28 -4.50 12.16 8.64
C PHE A 28 -5.94 12.40 8.18
N VAL A 29 -6.24 12.12 6.91
CA VAL A 29 -7.61 12.17 6.38
C VAL A 29 -8.50 11.16 7.13
N MET A 30 -8.02 9.92 7.29
CA MET A 30 -8.73 8.88 8.04
C MET A 30 -8.92 9.28 9.51
N MET A 31 -7.90 9.83 10.16
CA MET A 31 -8.02 10.37 11.52
C MET A 31 -9.10 11.45 11.61
N GLY A 32 -9.17 12.36 10.63
CA GLY A 32 -10.21 13.40 10.56
C GLY A 32 -11.62 12.82 10.43
N ILE A 33 -11.81 11.81 9.58
CA ILE A 33 -13.10 11.12 9.41
C ILE A 33 -13.52 10.43 10.71
N LEU A 34 -12.61 9.72 11.37
CA LEU A 34 -12.89 9.03 12.63
C LEU A 34 -13.16 10.03 13.77
N PHE A 35 -12.42 11.13 13.82
CA PHE A 35 -12.64 12.21 14.78
C PHE A 35 -14.04 12.83 14.62
N TYR A 36 -14.43 13.16 13.37
CA TYR A 36 -15.77 13.64 13.06
C TYR A 36 -16.85 12.61 13.41
N SER A 37 -16.60 11.33 13.14
CA SER A 37 -17.51 10.22 13.52
C SER A 37 -17.77 10.21 15.02
N THR A 38 -16.72 10.34 15.84
CA THR A 38 -16.83 10.37 17.30
C THR A 38 -17.62 11.59 17.79
N LEU A 39 -17.31 12.78 17.26
CA LEU A 39 -18.07 14.00 17.59
C LEU A 39 -19.56 13.86 17.24
N SER A 40 -19.87 13.40 16.02
CA SER A 40 -21.26 13.27 15.55
C SER A 40 -22.11 12.35 16.44
N LYS A 41 -21.51 11.23 16.91
CA LYS A 41 -22.15 10.29 17.84
C LYS A 41 -22.40 10.93 19.20
N GLN A 42 -21.46 11.75 19.67
CA GLN A 42 -21.55 12.43 20.96
C GLN A 42 -22.62 13.53 20.96
N PHE A 43 -22.87 14.18 19.81
CA PHE A 43 -23.97 15.15 19.60
C PHE A 43 -25.30 14.50 19.15
N THR A 44 -25.47 13.19 19.34
CA THR A 44 -26.72 12.44 19.09
C THR A 44 -27.23 12.43 17.63
N LEU A 45 -26.39 12.84 16.68
CA LEU A 45 -26.66 12.83 15.23
C LEU A 45 -25.62 11.94 14.53
N PRO A 46 -25.79 10.61 14.56
CA PRO A 46 -24.78 9.69 14.04
C PRO A 46 -24.61 9.83 12.53
N ALA A 47 -23.41 10.25 12.10
CA ALA A 47 -23.06 10.31 10.69
C ALA A 47 -22.70 8.90 10.15
N LEU A 48 -23.68 8.20 9.58
CA LEU A 48 -23.54 6.81 9.11
C LEU A 48 -22.48 6.65 8.01
N TRP A 49 -22.31 7.66 7.15
CA TRP A 49 -21.36 7.65 6.03
C TRP A 49 -19.89 7.59 6.47
N THR A 50 -19.58 7.95 7.72
CA THR A 50 -18.20 8.04 8.22
C THR A 50 -17.50 6.69 8.23
N LEU A 51 -18.24 5.59 8.42
CA LEU A 51 -17.67 4.25 8.41
C LEU A 51 -17.24 3.85 6.99
N ASP A 52 -18.12 4.02 6.01
CA ASP A 52 -17.84 3.67 4.62
C ASP A 52 -16.68 4.50 4.06
N MET A 53 -16.64 5.80 4.38
CA MET A 53 -15.53 6.65 3.97
C MET A 53 -14.21 6.28 4.66
N ALA A 54 -14.23 5.90 5.94
CA ALA A 54 -13.03 5.42 6.61
C ALA A 54 -12.50 4.12 5.95
N GLN A 55 -13.39 3.21 5.55
CA GLN A 55 -13.01 1.99 4.84
C GLN A 55 -12.40 2.30 3.46
N PHE A 56 -13.01 3.18 2.66
CA PHE A 56 -12.44 3.54 1.36
C PHE A 56 -11.08 4.23 1.47
N VAL A 57 -10.92 5.13 2.45
CA VAL A 57 -9.64 5.80 2.70
C VAL A 57 -8.59 4.81 3.19
N MET A 58 -8.96 3.86 4.06
CA MET A 58 -8.08 2.77 4.48
C MET A 58 -7.63 1.94 3.27
N VAL A 59 -8.56 1.61 2.36
CA VAL A 59 -8.28 0.83 1.15
C VAL A 59 -7.31 1.56 0.22
N ALA A 60 -7.57 2.84 -0.04
CA ALA A 60 -6.67 3.69 -0.80
C ALA A 60 -5.29 3.79 -0.13
N TYR A 61 -5.23 3.93 1.20
CA TYR A 61 -3.99 4.03 1.94
C TYR A 61 -3.10 2.79 1.78
N TYR A 62 -3.65 1.58 1.99
CA TYR A 62 -2.83 0.37 1.91
C TYR A 62 -2.45 0.01 0.47
N LEU A 63 -3.34 0.20 -0.51
CA LEU A 63 -3.05 -0.10 -1.92
C LEU A 63 -1.99 0.84 -2.48
N LEU A 64 -2.17 2.15 -2.30
CA LEU A 64 -1.25 3.16 -2.83
C LEU A 64 0.07 3.19 -2.07
N GLY A 65 0.03 2.92 -0.76
CA GLY A 65 1.23 2.83 0.09
C GLY A 65 2.02 1.53 -0.10
N GLY A 66 1.40 0.46 -0.59
CA GLY A 66 1.99 -0.87 -0.72
C GLY A 66 3.27 -0.87 -1.56
N GLY A 67 3.22 -0.33 -2.78
CA GLY A 67 4.38 -0.22 -3.68
C GLY A 67 5.55 0.54 -3.07
N TYR A 68 5.27 1.64 -2.37
CA TYR A 68 6.27 2.44 -1.70
C TYR A 68 6.88 1.74 -0.46
N SER A 69 6.05 1.01 0.31
CA SER A 69 6.53 0.21 1.45
C SER A 69 7.48 -0.91 1.01
N MET A 70 7.21 -1.53 -0.16
CA MET A 70 8.06 -2.56 -0.74
C MET A 70 9.41 -2.00 -1.19
N GLN A 71 9.43 -0.80 -1.77
CA GLN A 71 10.68 -0.10 -2.15
C GLN A 71 11.56 0.23 -0.94
N LEU A 72 10.95 0.61 0.18
CA LEU A 72 11.67 0.93 1.42
C LEU A 72 12.09 -0.32 2.21
N GLY A 73 11.70 -1.52 1.77
CA GLY A 73 11.91 -2.75 2.53
C GLY A 73 11.11 -2.83 3.83
N GLY A 74 10.14 -1.94 4.03
CA GLY A 74 9.28 -1.90 5.23
C GLY A 74 8.05 -2.80 5.12
N HIS A 75 7.78 -3.38 3.95
CA HIS A 75 6.76 -4.41 3.79
C HIS A 75 7.19 -5.67 4.54
N VAL A 76 6.36 -6.18 5.45
CA VAL A 76 6.69 -7.35 6.27
C VAL A 76 6.90 -8.56 5.35
N ARG A 77 8.13 -9.05 5.29
CA ARG A 77 8.50 -10.26 4.54
C ARG A 77 8.66 -11.42 5.53
N MET A 78 8.17 -12.59 5.16
CA MET A 78 8.42 -13.82 5.93
C MET A 78 9.84 -14.33 5.64
N ASP A 79 10.83 -13.77 6.33
CA ASP A 79 12.24 -14.02 6.06
C ASP A 79 12.77 -15.40 6.49
N LEU A 80 11.96 -16.22 7.19
CA LEU A 80 12.34 -17.54 7.72
C LEU A 80 12.89 -18.52 6.66
N LEU A 81 12.27 -18.55 5.47
CA LEU A 81 12.73 -19.36 4.34
C LEU A 81 13.24 -18.48 3.19
N TYR A 82 12.71 -17.27 3.07
CA TYR A 82 12.99 -16.35 1.97
C TYR A 82 14.39 -15.73 2.08
N GLY A 83 14.91 -15.50 3.29
CA GLY A 83 16.19 -14.82 3.52
C GLY A 83 17.39 -15.53 2.87
N GLY A 84 17.42 -16.88 2.93
CA GLY A 84 18.51 -17.70 2.43
C GLY A 84 18.47 -18.04 0.93
N TRP A 85 17.44 -17.61 0.20
CA TRP A 85 17.32 -17.92 -1.23
C TRP A 85 18.16 -16.96 -2.10
N SER A 86 18.65 -17.47 -3.23
CA SER A 86 19.30 -16.64 -4.24
C SER A 86 18.30 -15.68 -4.90
N ASP A 87 18.78 -14.53 -5.35
CA ASP A 87 17.94 -13.49 -5.97
C ASP A 87 17.12 -14.00 -7.16
N MET A 88 17.66 -14.97 -7.89
CA MET A 88 16.99 -15.60 -9.03
C MET A 88 15.79 -16.46 -8.60
N ARG A 89 15.90 -17.18 -7.47
CA ARG A 89 14.79 -17.95 -6.90
C ARG A 89 13.71 -17.04 -6.33
N LYS A 90 14.12 -15.97 -5.65
CA LYS A 90 13.21 -14.93 -5.14
C LYS A 90 12.39 -14.31 -6.27
N ALA A 91 13.05 -13.84 -7.33
CA ALA A 91 12.39 -13.21 -8.47
C ALA A 91 11.38 -14.15 -9.17
N TRP A 92 11.72 -15.43 -9.34
CA TRP A 92 10.80 -16.42 -9.91
C TRP A 92 9.60 -16.68 -9.02
N PHE A 93 9.82 -16.79 -7.71
CA PHE A 93 8.74 -17.05 -6.76
C PHE A 93 7.79 -15.84 -6.67
N ASP A 94 8.33 -14.61 -6.59
CA ASP A 94 7.56 -13.36 -6.61
C ASP A 94 6.74 -13.22 -7.91
N ALA A 95 7.32 -13.57 -9.06
CA ALA A 95 6.61 -13.54 -10.34
C ALA A 95 5.42 -14.52 -10.38
N PHE A 96 5.54 -15.67 -9.72
CA PHE A 96 4.47 -16.65 -9.63
C PHE A 96 3.42 -16.26 -8.60
N THR A 97 3.81 -15.84 -7.40
CA THR A 97 2.90 -15.49 -6.31
C THR A 97 2.10 -14.22 -6.60
N VAL A 98 2.63 -13.29 -7.41
CA VAL A 98 1.87 -12.14 -7.92
C VAL A 98 0.61 -12.57 -8.69
N LEU A 99 0.63 -13.72 -9.37
CA LEU A 99 -0.57 -14.20 -10.08
C LEU A 99 -1.68 -14.62 -9.11
N LEU A 100 -1.32 -15.08 -7.91
CA LEU A 100 -2.30 -15.45 -6.88
C LEU A 100 -3.00 -14.23 -6.30
N LEU A 101 -2.31 -13.08 -6.23
CA LEU A 101 -2.89 -11.79 -5.82
C LEU A 101 -4.01 -11.30 -6.77
N ILE A 102 -4.11 -11.84 -7.99
CA ILE A 102 -5.18 -11.47 -8.93
C ILE A 102 -6.52 -12.15 -8.55
N PHE A 103 -6.46 -13.30 -7.88
CA PHE A 103 -7.64 -14.09 -7.52
C PHE A 103 -8.19 -13.79 -6.12
N TYR A 104 -7.51 -12.95 -5.35
CA TYR A 104 -7.84 -12.61 -3.97
C TYR A 104 -8.16 -11.12 -3.85
#